data_AF-A0A1V0UV01-F1
#
_entry.id   AF-A0A1V0UV01-F1
#
_cell.length_a   1.000
_cell.length_b   1.000
_cell.length_c   1.000
_cell.angle_alpha   90.00
_cell.angle_beta   90.00
_cell.angle_gamma   90.00
#
_symmetry.space_group_name_H-M   'P 1'
#
loop_
_entity.id
_entity.type
_entity.pdbx_description
1 polymer ?
#
loop_
_entity_poly.entity_id
_entity_poly.type
_entity_poly.pdbx_seq_one_letter_code
_entity_poly.pdbx_strand_id
1 'polypeptide(L)'
;MELISSDGFAYGYRKLTVCLRREYQLQINKKKVYRLCKKLDILLPQRRKPVVYPRKLARNRTVTDSNQLFETDIKYGFIAGEERFFFILSCIDVYDRSIVAFHIGLSCEAKDVASTLQSALMKRQLFETLEKPVIRSDNGPQFVSHAFQQACTSFGVEHERIPPKTPNMNAHIESFHQLLQDECLARYEF
;
A
#
# COMPACT_ATOMS: atom_id res chain seq x y z
N MET A 1 -15.01 -8.52 -38.93
CA MET A 1 -13.75 -7.82 -38.57
C MET A 1 -13.97 -6.33 -38.36
N GLU A 2 -15.02 -5.74 -38.93
CA GLU A 2 -15.41 -4.32 -38.79
C GLU A 2 -15.40 -3.75 -37.36
N LEU A 3 -15.99 -4.47 -36.39
CA LEU A 3 -16.04 -4.07 -34.98
C LEU A 3 -14.68 -3.98 -34.25
N ILE A 4 -13.64 -4.63 -34.78
CA ILE A 4 -12.31 -4.73 -34.13
C ILE A 4 -11.31 -3.80 -34.84
N SER A 5 -11.61 -3.36 -36.06
CA SER A 5 -10.80 -2.44 -36.85
C SER A 5 -11.01 -0.95 -36.54
N SER A 6 -12.00 -0.61 -35.72
CA SER A 6 -12.27 0.75 -35.23
C SER A 6 -12.09 0.83 -33.70
N ASP A 7 -12.92 1.60 -32.98
CA ASP A 7 -12.82 1.84 -31.53
C ASP A 7 -12.91 0.56 -30.65
N GLY A 8 -13.35 -0.57 -31.22
CA GLY A 8 -13.47 -1.84 -30.53
C GLY A 8 -12.17 -2.65 -30.40
N PHE A 9 -11.02 -2.14 -30.87
CA PHE A 9 -9.72 -2.82 -30.73
C PHE A 9 -9.38 -3.17 -29.27
N ALA A 10 -9.77 -2.32 -28.31
CA ALA A 10 -9.55 -2.55 -26.88
C ALA A 10 -10.64 -3.41 -26.21
N TYR A 11 -11.65 -3.88 -26.95
CA TYR A 11 -12.78 -4.59 -26.37
C TYR A 11 -12.47 -6.07 -26.16
N GLY A 12 -12.45 -6.48 -24.89
CA GLY A 12 -12.50 -7.90 -24.55
C GLY A 12 -13.82 -8.55 -25.01
N TYR A 13 -13.82 -9.88 -25.16
CA TYR A 13 -14.95 -10.67 -25.68
C TYR A 13 -16.31 -10.36 -25.04
N ARG A 14 -16.34 -9.89 -23.77
CA ARG A 14 -17.57 -9.47 -23.09
C ARG A 14 -18.19 -8.21 -23.69
N LYS A 15 -17.37 -7.18 -23.95
CA LYS A 15 -17.81 -5.95 -24.63
C LYS A 15 -18.21 -6.24 -26.08
N LEU A 16 -17.41 -7.05 -26.78
CA LEU A 16 -17.76 -7.53 -28.13
C LEU A 16 -19.10 -8.28 -28.14
N THR A 17 -19.40 -9.08 -27.12
CA THR A 17 -20.71 -9.76 -27.02
C THR A 17 -21.87 -8.75 -26.92
N VAL A 18 -21.68 -7.64 -26.20
CA VAL A 18 -22.68 -6.59 -26.08
C VAL A 18 -22.85 -5.85 -27.41
N CYS A 19 -21.75 -5.47 -28.08
CA CYS A 19 -21.80 -4.83 -29.40
C CYS A 19 -22.48 -5.71 -30.45
N LEU A 20 -22.10 -6.99 -30.55
CA LEU A 20 -22.71 -7.94 -31.47
C LEU A 20 -24.22 -8.11 -31.26
N ARG A 21 -24.69 -7.99 -30.02
CA ARG A 21 -26.12 -8.03 -29.70
C ARG A 21 -26.83 -6.73 -30.02
N ARG A 22 -26.21 -5.58 -29.77
CA ARG A 22 -26.84 -4.27 -29.93
C ARG A 22 -26.87 -3.79 -31.39
N GLU A 23 -25.73 -3.91 -32.07
CA GLU A 23 -25.56 -3.35 -33.42
C GLU A 23 -26.02 -4.33 -34.50
N TYR A 24 -25.78 -5.63 -34.28
CA TYR A 24 -26.08 -6.68 -35.26
C TYR A 24 -27.25 -7.58 -34.84
N GLN A 25 -27.93 -7.27 -33.72
CA GLN A 25 -29.09 -8.02 -33.20
C GLN A 25 -28.85 -9.55 -33.05
N LEU A 26 -27.58 -9.97 -32.88
CA LEU A 26 -27.22 -11.38 -32.85
C LEU A 26 -27.58 -12.01 -31.51
N GLN A 27 -28.34 -13.10 -31.54
CA GLN A 27 -28.59 -13.97 -30.38
C GLN A 27 -27.37 -14.86 -30.11
N ILE A 28 -26.28 -14.25 -29.61
CA ILE A 28 -25.00 -14.91 -29.38
C ILE A 28 -24.62 -14.98 -27.90
N ASN A 29 -24.10 -16.12 -27.46
CA ASN A 29 -23.60 -16.30 -26.09
C ASN A 29 -22.16 -15.82 -25.96
N LYS A 30 -21.81 -15.19 -24.82
CA LYS A 30 -20.44 -14.77 -24.47
C LYS A 30 -19.39 -15.88 -24.62
N LYS A 31 -19.75 -17.16 -24.36
CA LYS A 31 -18.86 -18.32 -24.55
C LYS A 31 -18.55 -18.56 -26.04
N LYS A 32 -19.53 -18.33 -26.93
CA LYS A 32 -19.35 -18.46 -28.39
C LYS A 32 -18.46 -17.33 -28.91
N VAL A 33 -18.69 -16.09 -28.46
CA VAL A 33 -17.83 -14.94 -28.79
C VAL A 33 -16.39 -15.18 -28.32
N TYR A 34 -16.18 -15.66 -27.10
CA TYR A 34 -14.85 -16.04 -26.60
C TYR A 34 -14.15 -17.06 -27.50
N ARG A 35 -14.84 -18.14 -27.89
CA ARG A 35 -14.29 -19.16 -28.79
C ARG A 35 -13.93 -18.59 -30.17
N LEU A 36 -14.74 -17.67 -30.70
CA LEU A 36 -14.45 -16.99 -31.95
C LEU A 36 -13.23 -16.07 -31.83
N CYS A 37 -13.17 -15.26 -30.77
CA CYS A 37 -11.99 -14.43 -30.48
C CYS A 37 -10.71 -15.28 -30.34
N LYS A 38 -10.81 -16.46 -29.71
CA LYS A 38 -9.69 -17.41 -29.59
C LYS A 38 -9.25 -17.97 -30.95
N LYS A 39 -10.20 -18.33 -31.82
CA LYS A 39 -9.89 -18.83 -33.17
C LYS A 39 -9.28 -17.75 -34.08
N LEU A 40 -9.65 -16.50 -33.85
CA LEU A 40 -9.16 -15.34 -34.59
C LEU A 40 -7.86 -14.75 -34.00
N ASP A 41 -7.33 -15.35 -32.93
CA ASP A 41 -6.12 -14.90 -32.21
C ASP A 41 -6.15 -13.43 -31.75
N ILE A 42 -7.34 -12.92 -31.42
CA ILE A 42 -7.57 -11.54 -30.97
C ILE A 42 -7.79 -11.44 -29.45
N LEU A 43 -7.55 -12.53 -28.70
CA LEU A 43 -7.63 -12.49 -27.24
C LEU A 43 -6.37 -11.86 -26.67
N LEU A 44 -6.54 -10.80 -25.88
CA LEU A 44 -5.42 -10.24 -25.13
C LEU A 44 -4.82 -11.30 -24.19
N PRO A 45 -3.49 -11.30 -24.00
CA PRO A 45 -2.84 -12.22 -23.10
C PRO A 45 -3.38 -12.05 -21.68
N GLN A 46 -3.50 -13.16 -20.95
CA GLN A 46 -3.89 -13.09 -19.55
C GLN A 46 -2.88 -12.23 -18.80
N ARG A 47 -3.37 -11.21 -18.09
CA ARG A 47 -2.52 -10.33 -17.26
C ARG A 47 -1.77 -11.20 -16.26
N ARG A 48 -0.47 -11.39 -16.49
CA ARG A 48 0.44 -12.03 -15.53
C ARG A 48 0.74 -10.99 -14.45
N LYS A 49 0.27 -11.23 -13.24
CA LYS A 49 0.71 -10.45 -12.07
C LYS A 49 2.02 -11.07 -11.60
N PRO A 50 3.13 -10.32 -11.53
CA PRO A 50 4.35 -10.84 -10.94
C PRO A 50 4.07 -11.27 -9.49
N VAL A 51 4.51 -12.46 -9.12
CA VAL A 51 4.44 -12.95 -7.74
C VAL A 51 5.64 -12.34 -7.01
N VAL A 52 5.38 -11.33 -6.18
CA VAL A 52 6.42 -10.66 -5.39
C VAL A 52 6.65 -11.44 -4.09
N TYR A 53 7.79 -12.13 -3.99
CA TYR A 53 8.31 -12.83 -2.79
C TYR A 53 9.61 -12.14 -2.29
N PRO A 54 9.96 -12.21 -0.99
CA PRO A 54 9.23 -12.79 0.13
C PRO A 54 8.48 -11.73 0.95
N ARG A 55 7.27 -12.07 1.40
CA ARG A 55 6.55 -11.29 2.40
C ARG A 55 6.76 -11.95 3.75
N LYS A 56 7.40 -11.26 4.70
CA LYS A 56 7.28 -11.64 6.11
C LYS A 56 5.94 -11.12 6.60
N LEU A 57 4.99 -12.03 6.82
CA LEU A 57 3.71 -11.68 7.38
C LEU A 57 3.87 -11.46 8.88
N ALA A 58 3.25 -10.40 9.37
CA ALA A 58 3.17 -10.12 10.78
C ALA A 58 2.57 -11.32 11.53
N ARG A 59 3.15 -11.62 12.69
CA ARG A 59 2.61 -12.57 13.65
C ARG A 59 2.33 -11.85 14.96
N ASN A 60 1.43 -12.38 15.77
CA ASN A 60 1.25 -11.86 17.12
C ASN A 60 2.55 -12.06 17.89
N ARG A 61 3.13 -10.95 18.36
CA ARG A 61 4.35 -10.90 19.15
C ARG A 61 3.98 -10.50 20.57
N THR A 62 4.57 -11.16 21.54
CA THR A 62 4.55 -10.66 22.92
C THR A 62 5.60 -9.58 23.02
N VAL A 63 5.17 -8.33 23.16
CA VAL A 63 6.04 -7.17 23.37
C VAL A 63 6.17 -6.96 24.87
N THR A 64 7.37 -7.13 25.42
CA THR A 64 7.63 -7.06 26.87
C THR A 64 8.36 -5.81 27.31
N ASP A 65 8.99 -5.10 26.36
CA ASP A 65 9.75 -3.87 26.61
C ASP A 65 9.69 -2.94 25.39
N SER A 66 10.10 -1.69 25.60
CA SER A 66 10.26 -0.68 24.55
C SER A 66 11.28 -1.14 23.50
N ASN A 67 11.18 -0.57 22.30
CA ASN A 67 12.11 -0.81 21.19
C ASN A 67 12.12 -2.25 20.62
N GLN A 68 11.11 -3.07 20.94
CA GLN A 68 10.98 -4.42 20.38
C GLN A 68 10.14 -4.46 19.10
N LEU A 69 9.10 -3.64 19.02
CA LEU A 69 8.19 -3.57 17.87
C LEU A 69 7.72 -2.13 17.68
N PHE A 70 7.96 -1.59 16.49
CA PHE A 70 7.32 -0.35 16.05
C PHE A 70 6.26 -0.64 15.00
N GLU A 71 5.15 0.08 15.10
CA GLU A 71 4.12 0.14 14.07
C GLU A 71 4.27 1.44 13.28
N THR A 72 4.07 1.36 11.97
CA THR A 72 4.12 2.54 11.11
C THR A 72 2.98 2.53 10.10
N ASP A 73 2.46 3.71 9.83
CA ASP A 73 1.35 3.95 8.91
C ASP A 73 1.40 5.38 8.37
N ILE A 74 0.71 5.61 7.26
CA ILE A 74 0.61 6.92 6.60
C ILE A 74 -0.83 7.43 6.71
N LYS A 75 -0.99 8.61 7.28
CA LYS A 75 -2.22 9.40 7.22
C LYS A 75 -2.05 10.55 6.24
N TYR A 76 -3.15 11.08 5.72
CA TYR A 76 -3.15 12.33 4.96
C TYR A 76 -4.08 13.35 5.62
N GLY A 77 -3.74 14.62 5.45
CA GLY A 77 -4.58 15.77 5.76
C GLY A 77 -4.72 16.67 4.53
N PHE A 78 -5.58 17.68 4.60
CA PHE A 78 -5.85 18.59 3.48
C PHE A 78 -5.45 20.02 3.85
N ILE A 79 -4.77 20.70 2.92
CA ILE A 79 -4.41 22.12 3.00
C ILE A 79 -5.45 22.86 2.15
N ALA A 80 -6.32 23.63 2.80
CA ALA A 80 -7.43 24.31 2.15
C ALA A 80 -6.93 25.44 1.24
N GLY A 81 -5.96 26.23 1.71
CA GLY A 81 -5.42 27.37 0.96
C GLY A 81 -4.68 26.99 -0.33
N GLU A 82 -4.20 25.75 -0.44
CA GLU A 82 -3.49 25.23 -1.62
C GLU A 82 -4.28 24.14 -2.36
N GLU A 83 -5.49 23.82 -1.93
CA GLU A 83 -6.35 22.75 -2.46
C GLU A 83 -5.64 21.41 -2.66
N ARG A 84 -4.81 21.01 -1.71
CA ARG A 84 -3.94 19.81 -1.85
C ARG A 84 -3.84 19.00 -0.58
N PHE A 85 -3.46 17.74 -0.72
CA PHE A 85 -3.15 16.88 0.41
C PHE A 85 -1.70 17.04 0.89
N PHE A 86 -1.51 16.82 2.18
CA PHE A 86 -0.22 16.54 2.79
C PHE A 86 -0.27 15.17 3.48
N PHE A 87 0.90 14.59 3.68
CA PHE A 87 1.06 13.25 4.24
C PHE A 87 1.79 13.33 5.57
N ILE A 88 1.35 12.50 6.51
CA ILE A 88 1.93 12.28 7.83
C ILE A 88 2.27 10.80 7.91
N LEU A 89 3.55 10.48 7.86
CA LEU A 89 4.05 9.15 8.20
C LEU A 89 4.40 9.16 9.68
N SER A 90 3.91 8.18 10.43
CA SER A 90 4.17 8.07 11.87
C SER A 90 4.78 6.72 12.20
N CYS A 91 5.68 6.69 13.18
CA CYS A 91 6.30 5.48 13.73
C CYS A 91 6.10 5.47 15.24
N ILE A 92 5.29 4.53 15.73
CA ILE A 92 4.93 4.39 17.15
C ILE A 92 5.62 3.18 17.75
N ASP A 93 6.10 3.30 18.98
CA ASP A 93 6.51 2.14 19.78
C ASP A 93 5.28 1.46 20.40
N VAL A 94 5.14 0.16 20.15
CA VAL A 94 3.98 -0.63 20.60
C VAL A 94 3.93 -0.78 22.12
N TYR A 95 5.08 -0.74 22.81
CA TYR A 95 5.12 -0.89 24.26
C TYR A 95 4.76 0.41 24.98
N ASP A 96 5.55 1.47 24.76
CA ASP A 96 5.41 2.72 25.50
C ASP A 96 4.45 3.75 24.87
N ARG A 97 3.93 3.44 23.66
CA ARG A 97 2.96 4.25 22.89
C ARG A 97 3.44 5.63 22.47
N SER A 98 4.74 5.89 22.53
CA SER A 98 5.31 7.14 22.03
C SER A 98 5.49 7.12 20.51
N ILE A 99 5.26 8.26 19.87
CA ILE A 99 5.69 8.49 18.49
C ILE A 99 7.21 8.73 18.50
N VAL A 100 7.95 7.73 18.01
CA VAL A 100 9.42 7.75 17.98
C VAL A 100 9.93 8.70 16.90
N ALA A 101 9.31 8.64 15.72
CA ALA A 101 9.59 9.54 14.61
C ALA A 101 8.37 9.72 13.73
N PHE A 102 8.37 10.82 12.98
CA PHE A 102 7.34 11.11 12.00
C PHE A 102 7.95 11.91 10.86
N HIS A 103 7.28 11.89 9.71
CA HIS A 103 7.54 12.75 8.57
C HIS A 103 6.25 13.45 8.17
N ILE A 104 6.33 14.76 7.93
CA ILE A 104 5.22 15.56 7.38
C ILE A 104 5.72 16.19 6.10
N GLY A 105 4.98 16.01 5.02
CA GLY A 105 5.35 16.59 3.74
C GLY A 105 4.25 16.52 2.70
N LEU A 106 4.44 17.26 1.63
CA LEU A 106 3.55 17.29 0.47
C LEU A 106 3.60 16.01 -0.37
N SER A 107 4.61 15.18 -0.10
CA SER A 107 4.78 13.83 -0.64
C SER A 107 5.26 12.89 0.46
N CYS A 108 4.95 11.61 0.31
CA CYS A 108 5.52 10.54 1.12
C CYS A 108 5.91 9.38 0.21
N GLU A 109 7.19 9.36 -0.15
CA GLU A 109 7.84 8.34 -0.97
C GLU A 109 8.57 7.32 -0.09
N ALA A 110 9.02 6.21 -0.70
CA ALA A 110 9.78 5.18 -0.01
C ALA A 110 11.05 5.72 0.70
N LYS A 111 11.70 6.74 0.13
CA LYS A 111 12.88 7.40 0.73
C LYS A 111 12.54 8.11 2.04
N ASP A 112 11.34 8.70 2.12
CA ASP A 112 10.88 9.41 3.30
C ASP A 112 10.55 8.41 4.42
N VAL A 113 10.00 7.25 4.06
CA VAL A 113 9.81 6.13 5.00
C VAL A 113 11.15 5.60 5.52
N ALA A 114 12.12 5.39 4.63
CA ALA A 114 13.46 4.94 5.03
C ALA A 114 14.16 5.96 5.95
N SER A 115 14.09 7.25 5.63
CA SER A 115 14.66 8.34 6.44
C SER A 115 13.98 8.46 7.80
N THR A 116 12.66 8.28 7.86
CA THR A 116 11.90 8.28 9.12
C THR A 116 12.28 7.10 10.00
N LEU A 117 12.46 5.90 9.42
CA LEU A 117 12.96 4.73 10.14
C LEU A 117 14.37 4.96 10.68
N GLN A 118 15.28 5.48 9.86
CA GLN A 118 16.63 5.84 10.31
C GLN A 118 16.58 6.81 11.49
N SER A 119 15.76 7.87 11.38
CA SER A 119 15.56 8.86 12.44
C SER A 119 15.01 8.23 13.72
N ALA A 120 14.08 7.28 13.63
CA ALA A 120 13.56 6.55 14.78
C ALA A 120 14.65 5.76 15.50
N LEU A 121 15.46 5.01 14.74
CA LEU A 121 16.58 4.24 15.28
C LEU A 121 17.62 5.15 15.93
N MET A 122 17.99 6.27 15.30
CA MET A 122 18.94 7.22 15.85
C MET A 122 18.43 7.86 17.15
N LYS A 123 17.17 8.28 17.20
CA LYS A 123 16.55 8.87 18.41
C LYS A 123 16.53 7.92 19.59
N ARG A 124 16.33 6.63 19.34
CA ARG A 124 16.38 5.58 20.38
C ARG A 124 17.79 5.03 20.62
N GLN A 125 18.81 5.58 19.95
CA GLN A 125 20.21 5.11 20.02
C GLN A 125 20.38 3.64 19.60
N LEU A 126 19.52 3.16 18.71
CA LEU A 126 19.49 1.79 18.19
C LEU A 126 20.15 1.67 16.82
N PHE A 127 20.69 2.74 16.24
CA PHE A 127 21.23 2.69 14.87
C PHE A 127 22.49 1.80 14.77
N GLU A 128 23.33 1.79 15.80
CA GLU A 128 24.57 1.00 15.86
C GLU A 128 24.43 -0.31 16.67
N THR A 129 23.27 -0.56 17.29
CA THR A 129 23.04 -1.77 18.10
C THR A 129 22.80 -3.00 17.22
N LEU A 130 23.11 -4.19 17.73
CA LEU A 130 22.76 -5.46 17.05
C LEU A 130 21.27 -5.79 17.19
N GLU A 131 20.70 -5.48 18.35
CA GLU A 131 19.26 -5.66 18.59
C GLU A 131 18.50 -4.50 17.97
N LYS A 132 17.63 -4.82 17.01
CA LYS A 132 16.77 -3.86 16.30
C LYS A 132 15.30 -4.14 16.61
N PRO A 133 14.46 -3.08 16.64
CA PRO A 133 13.03 -3.27 16.65
C PRO A 133 12.60 -3.96 15.36
N VAL A 134 11.52 -4.72 15.45
CA VAL A 134 10.76 -5.10 14.25
C VAL A 134 9.91 -3.92 13.82
N ILE A 135 9.86 -3.65 12.52
CA ILE A 135 8.94 -2.66 11.95
C ILE A 135 7.76 -3.38 11.34
N ARG A 136 6.57 -2.95 11.73
CA ARG A 136 5.31 -3.44 11.18
C ARG A 136 4.60 -2.35 10.39
N SER A 137 4.13 -2.70 9.20
CA SER A 137 3.34 -1.80 8.37
C SER A 137 2.21 -2.53 7.64
N ASP A 138 1.36 -1.76 6.99
CA ASP A 138 0.43 -2.25 5.99
C ASP A 138 1.12 -2.63 4.66
N ASN A 139 0.31 -2.85 3.61
CA ASN A 139 0.81 -3.16 2.27
C ASN A 139 0.83 -1.94 1.35
N GLY A 140 0.94 -0.73 1.90
CA GLY A 140 1.09 0.50 1.16
C GLY A 140 2.30 0.46 0.21
N PRO A 141 2.24 1.13 -0.95
CA PRO A 141 3.26 1.04 -1.98
C PRO A 141 4.65 1.49 -1.49
N GLN A 142 4.72 2.44 -0.57
CA GLN A 142 5.95 2.91 0.06
C GLN A 142 6.63 1.78 0.84
N PHE A 143 5.86 1.02 1.63
CA PHE A 143 6.35 -0.09 2.44
C PHE A 143 6.66 -1.36 1.64
N VAL A 144 6.01 -1.53 0.48
CA VAL A 144 6.26 -2.68 -0.41
C VAL A 144 7.41 -2.39 -1.40
N SER A 145 7.90 -1.16 -1.46
CA SER A 145 8.95 -0.75 -2.38
C SER A 145 10.29 -1.48 -2.13
N HIS A 146 11.06 -1.70 -3.20
CA HIS A 146 12.41 -2.21 -3.08
C HIS A 146 13.33 -1.26 -2.29
N ALA A 147 13.14 0.05 -2.43
CA ALA A 147 13.93 1.06 -1.72
C ALA A 147 13.77 0.92 -0.20
N PHE A 148 12.54 0.78 0.29
CA PHE A 148 12.30 0.60 1.73
C PHE A 148 12.83 -0.76 2.22
N GLN A 149 12.60 -1.83 1.45
CA GLN A 149 13.13 -3.15 1.80
C GLN A 149 14.67 -3.19 1.88
N GLN A 150 15.34 -2.50 0.96
CA GLN A 150 16.80 -2.33 0.98
C GLN A 150 17.24 -1.57 2.22
N ALA A 151 16.56 -0.46 2.55
CA ALA A 151 16.84 0.31 3.76
C ALA A 151 16.70 -0.54 5.04
N CYS A 152 15.60 -1.29 5.20
CA CYS A 152 15.44 -2.20 6.34
C CYS A 152 16.58 -3.21 6.43
N THR A 153 16.99 -3.78 5.30
CA THR A 153 18.10 -4.75 5.23
C THR A 153 19.43 -4.10 5.61
N SER A 154 19.73 -2.91 5.09
CA SER A 154 20.93 -2.14 5.42
C SER A 154 20.97 -1.71 6.89
N PHE A 155 19.82 -1.42 7.49
CA PHE A 155 19.72 -1.08 8.91
C PHE A 155 19.65 -2.30 9.83
N GLY A 156 19.65 -3.53 9.29
CA GLY A 156 19.50 -4.77 10.06
C GLY A 156 18.12 -4.95 10.70
N VAL A 157 17.12 -4.20 10.24
CA VAL A 157 15.76 -4.17 10.76
C VAL A 157 14.89 -5.23 10.07
N GLU A 158 14.16 -6.00 10.87
CA GLU A 158 13.13 -6.89 10.34
C GLU A 158 11.86 -6.10 10.00
N HIS A 159 11.41 -6.19 8.74
CA HIS A 159 10.14 -5.64 8.30
C HIS A 159 9.07 -6.73 8.17
N GLU A 160 7.99 -6.59 8.93
CA GLU A 160 6.78 -7.41 8.87
C GLU A 160 5.63 -6.62 8.25
N ARG A 161 4.84 -7.27 7.39
CA ARG A 161 3.62 -6.69 6.82
C ARG A 161 2.39 -7.36 7.38
N ILE A 162 1.39 -6.57 7.75
CA ILE A 162 0.11 -7.15 8.15
C ILE A 162 -0.56 -7.88 6.97
N PRO A 163 -1.25 -9.01 7.21
CA PRO A 163 -2.07 -9.64 6.20
C PRO A 163 -3.10 -8.66 5.58
N PRO A 164 -3.52 -8.90 4.33
CA PRO A 164 -4.61 -8.11 3.76
C PRO A 164 -5.87 -8.24 4.63
N LYS A 165 -6.54 -7.10 4.88
CA LYS A 165 -7.79 -7.00 5.66
C LYS A 165 -7.66 -7.35 7.15
N THR A 166 -6.50 -7.13 7.76
CA THR A 166 -6.30 -7.28 9.21
C THR A 166 -5.80 -5.99 9.86
N PRO A 167 -6.60 -4.91 9.84
CA PRO A 167 -6.20 -3.60 10.40
C PRO A 167 -5.83 -3.69 11.89
N ASN A 168 -6.52 -4.56 12.64
CA ASN A 168 -6.26 -4.80 14.06
C ASN A 168 -4.81 -5.19 14.41
N MET A 169 -4.00 -5.64 13.44
CA MET A 169 -2.59 -5.96 13.66
C MET A 169 -1.66 -4.74 13.64
N ASN A 170 -2.20 -3.56 13.29
CA ASN A 170 -1.55 -2.25 13.29
C ASN A 170 -2.36 -1.25 14.15
N ALA A 171 -3.10 -1.76 15.15
CA ALA A 171 -4.14 -1.02 15.84
C ALA A 171 -3.60 0.17 16.65
N HIS A 172 -2.34 0.15 17.09
CA HIS A 172 -1.81 1.20 17.95
C HIS A 172 -1.57 2.47 17.16
N ILE A 173 -0.98 2.34 15.97
CA ILE A 173 -0.82 3.49 15.08
C ILE A 173 -2.15 3.96 14.50
N GLU A 174 -3.06 3.05 14.17
CA GLU A 174 -4.41 3.41 13.73
C GLU A 174 -5.18 4.20 14.82
N SER A 175 -5.06 3.78 16.08
CA SER A 175 -5.67 4.49 17.22
C SER A 175 -5.07 5.89 17.40
N PHE A 176 -3.75 6.02 17.28
CA PHE A 176 -3.08 7.32 17.29
C PHE A 176 -3.56 8.22 16.13
N HIS A 177 -3.69 7.68 14.93
CA HIS A 177 -4.19 8.41 13.76
C HIS A 177 -5.65 8.84 13.90
N GLN A 178 -6.47 8.11 14.66
CA GLN A 178 -7.82 8.54 14.99
C GLN A 178 -7.79 9.72 15.97
N LEU A 179 -6.99 9.66 17.03
CA LEU A 179 -6.80 10.79 17.96
C LEU A 179 -6.28 12.04 17.23
N LEU A 180 -5.26 11.88 16.38
CA LEU A 180 -4.72 12.98 15.57
C LEU A 180 -5.79 13.59 14.64
N GLN A 181 -6.70 12.77 14.12
CA GLN A 181 -7.83 13.27 13.33
C GLN A 181 -8.76 14.13 14.20
N ASP A 182 -9.23 13.56 15.30
CA ASP A 182 -10.33 14.12 16.09
C ASP A 182 -9.91 15.37 16.89
N GLU A 183 -8.64 15.42 17.30
CA GLU A 183 -8.12 16.50 18.14
C GLU A 183 -7.40 17.59 17.33
N CYS A 184 -6.96 17.31 16.11
CA CYS A 184 -6.17 18.24 15.30
C CYS A 184 -6.77 18.42 13.90
N LEU A 185 -6.71 17.40 13.05
CA LEU A 185 -7.00 17.56 11.62
C LEU A 185 -8.45 17.91 11.31
N ALA A 186 -9.40 17.52 12.16
CA ALA A 186 -10.82 17.86 12.01
C ALA A 186 -11.19 19.21 12.62
N ARG A 187 -10.34 19.76 13.52
CA ARG A 187 -10.63 20.98 14.28
C ARG A 187 -10.00 22.23 13.67
N TYR A 188 -8.89 22.06 12.96
CA TYR A 188 -8.11 23.16 12.41
C TYR A 188 -8.04 23.05 10.89
N GLU A 189 -8.02 24.21 10.26
CA GLU A 189 -7.75 24.36 8.84
C GLU A 189 -6.24 24.56 8.64
N PHE A 190 -5.69 23.96 7.60
CA PHE A 190 -4.26 23.99 7.27
C PHE A 190 -4.05 24.63 5.90
#